data_AF-F2NB73-F1
#
_entry.id   AF-F2NB73-F1
#
_cell.length_a   1.000
_cell.length_b   1.000
_cell.length_c   1.000
_cell.angle_alpha   90.00
_cell.angle_beta   90.00
_cell.angle_gamma   90.00
#
_symmetry.space_group_name_H-M   'P 1'
#
loop_
_entity.id
_entity.type
_entity.pdbx_description
1 polymer ?
#
loop_
_entity_poly.entity_id
_entity_poly.type
_entity_poly.pdbx_seq_one_letter_code
_entity_poly.pdbx_strand_id
1 'polypeptide(L)'
;MPVRFPPSDLAALSDLIPLILVFFLAAAIALRAVRLLSPSSLKRTMRRGSPIAAEEFLRDWITSKSGGRASAGYKTLDRPGCYVILTNPKRWSLRRRAHDNVYVGQSLRVCTRVRQHLTGHGNGNVFADVRNGDRVFVRIFCCRHSRLNELERRLIARYHAIESYNDTLGGSARR
;
A
#
# COMPACT_ATOMS: atom_id res chain seq x y z
N MET A 1 -58.79 -1.66 26.79
CA MET A 1 -57.97 -0.98 27.81
C MET A 1 -56.57 -0.77 27.25
N PRO A 2 -55.99 0.44 27.31
CA PRO A 2 -54.61 0.64 26.87
C PRO A 2 -53.65 0.11 27.95
N VAL A 3 -52.74 -0.76 27.55
CA VAL A 3 -51.66 -1.27 28.41
C VAL A 3 -50.72 -0.09 28.69
N ARG A 4 -50.74 0.45 29.92
CA ARG A 4 -49.78 1.45 30.37
C ARG A 4 -48.54 0.74 30.90
N PHE A 5 -47.42 0.84 30.19
CA PHE A 5 -46.14 0.37 30.68
C PHE A 5 -45.66 1.26 31.83
N PRO A 6 -45.10 0.68 32.91
CA PRO A 6 -44.61 1.45 34.04
C PRO A 6 -43.38 2.29 33.65
N PRO A 7 -43.26 3.52 34.18
CA PRO A 7 -42.22 4.48 33.77
C PRO A 7 -40.77 4.03 34.03
N SER A 8 -40.57 3.01 34.89
CA SER A 8 -39.26 2.40 35.17
C SER A 8 -38.64 1.69 33.97
N ASP A 9 -39.46 1.12 33.08
CA ASP A 9 -38.98 0.30 31.96
C ASP A 9 -38.42 1.17 30.82
N LEU A 10 -38.93 2.39 30.67
CA LEU A 10 -38.45 3.36 29.69
C LEU A 10 -37.10 3.97 30.06
N ALA A 11 -36.85 4.19 31.36
CA ALA A 11 -35.57 4.68 31.87
C ALA A 11 -34.45 3.63 31.72
N ALA A 12 -34.76 2.36 32.00
CA ALA A 12 -33.82 1.26 31.81
C ALA A 12 -33.43 1.09 30.32
N LEU A 13 -34.38 1.28 29.40
CA LEU A 13 -34.11 1.23 27.96
C LEU A 13 -33.20 2.38 27.50
N SER A 14 -33.39 3.60 28.02
CA SER A 14 -32.55 4.75 27.64
C SER A 14 -31.10 4.61 28.07
N ASP A 15 -30.85 3.97 29.22
CA ASP A 15 -29.49 3.77 29.75
C ASP A 15 -28.73 2.68 28.97
N LEU A 16 -29.45 1.77 28.30
CA LEU A 16 -28.88 0.71 27.46
C LEU A 16 -28.40 1.22 26.08
N ILE A 17 -29.04 2.25 25.54
CA ILE A 17 -28.70 2.83 24.22
C ILE A 17 -27.24 3.27 24.11
N PRO A 18 -26.67 4.07 25.02
CA PRO A 18 -25.27 4.50 24.92
C PRO A 18 -24.29 3.32 25.03
N LEU A 19 -24.62 2.30 25.84
CA LEU A 19 -23.79 1.11 26.00
C LEU A 19 -23.75 0.27 24.72
N ILE A 20 -24.90 0.14 24.05
CA ILE A 20 -25.04 -0.52 22.74
C ILE A 20 -24.24 0.25 21.67
N LEU A 21 -24.33 1.58 21.63
CA LEU A 21 -23.58 2.40 20.67
C LEU A 21 -22.06 2.28 20.86
N VAL A 22 -21.58 2.30 22.11
CA VAL A 22 -20.17 2.09 22.44
C VAL A 22 -19.71 0.69 22.02
N PHE A 23 -20.53 -0.34 22.26
CA PHE A 23 -20.24 -1.70 21.81
C PHE A 23 -20.11 -1.79 20.28
N PHE A 24 -21.06 -1.24 19.53
CA PHE A 24 -21.00 -1.24 18.06
C PHE A 24 -19.81 -0.44 17.52
N LEU A 25 -19.47 0.69 18.15
CA LEU A 25 -18.29 1.47 17.78
C LEU A 25 -17.00 0.68 18.03
N ALA A 26 -16.86 0.05 19.20
CA ALA A 26 -15.71 -0.79 19.54
C ALA A 26 -15.60 -2.00 18.59
N ALA A 27 -16.71 -2.67 18.28
CA ALA A 27 -16.76 -3.77 17.32
C ALA A 27 -16.35 -3.32 15.91
N ALA A 28 -16.80 -2.16 15.45
CA ALA A 28 -16.40 -1.60 14.15
C ALA A 28 -14.91 -1.29 14.08
N ILE A 29 -14.34 -0.74 15.16
CA ILE A 29 -12.90 -0.49 15.30
C ILE A 29 -12.13 -1.81 15.29
N ALA A 30 -12.55 -2.81 16.07
CA ALA A 30 -11.92 -4.12 16.11
C ALA A 30 -11.97 -4.83 14.75
N LEU A 31 -13.11 -4.81 14.05
CA LEU A 31 -13.24 -5.36 12.70
C LEU A 31 -12.33 -4.65 11.69
N ARG A 32 -12.17 -3.33 11.79
CA ARG A 32 -11.20 -2.59 10.97
C ARG A 32 -9.78 -3.00 11.30
N ALA A 33 -9.42 -3.10 12.58
CA ALA A 33 -8.09 -3.52 13.01
C ALA A 33 -7.75 -4.93 12.49
N VAL A 34 -8.65 -5.89 12.62
CA VAL A 34 -8.48 -7.26 12.10
C VAL A 34 -8.31 -7.27 10.58
N ARG A 35 -9.08 -6.46 9.85
CA ARG A 35 -8.94 -6.35 8.38
C ARG A 35 -7.62 -5.73 7.95
N LEU A 36 -7.09 -4.77 8.70
CA LEU A 36 -5.79 -4.15 8.43
C LEU A 36 -4.65 -5.14 8.71
N LEU A 37 -4.75 -5.86 9.83
CA LEU A 37 -3.75 -6.85 10.26
C LEU A 37 -3.80 -8.16 9.46
N SER A 38 -4.86 -8.41 8.70
CA SER A 38 -5.01 -9.65 7.93
C SER A 38 -4.05 -9.67 6.73
N PRO A 39 -3.21 -10.72 6.57
CA PRO A 39 -2.33 -10.89 5.40
C PRO A 39 -3.06 -10.86 4.05
N SER A 40 -4.37 -11.10 4.07
CA SER A 40 -5.25 -11.02 2.90
C SER A 40 -5.37 -9.60 2.33
N SER A 41 -5.27 -8.56 3.18
CA SER A 41 -5.35 -7.16 2.78
C SER A 41 -4.14 -6.78 1.92
N LEU A 42 -2.92 -7.08 2.40
CA LEU A 42 -1.65 -6.87 1.70
C LEU A 42 -1.63 -7.56 0.34
N LYS A 43 -2.04 -8.85 0.29
CA LYS A 43 -2.17 -9.61 -0.96
C LYS A 43 -3.15 -8.95 -1.92
N ARG A 44 -4.30 -8.46 -1.42
CA ARG A 44 -5.32 -7.79 -2.23
C ARG A 44 -4.83 -6.45 -2.76
N THR A 45 -4.14 -5.66 -1.95
CA THR A 45 -3.53 -4.38 -2.34
C THR A 45 -2.52 -4.59 -3.47
N MET A 46 -1.63 -5.58 -3.34
CA MET A 46 -0.69 -5.95 -4.42
C MET A 46 -1.41 -6.45 -5.69
N ARG A 47 -2.45 -7.29 -5.55
CA ARG A 47 -3.21 -7.79 -6.72
C ARG A 47 -3.95 -6.67 -7.45
N ARG A 48 -4.42 -5.65 -6.73
CA ARG A 48 -5.15 -4.51 -7.31
C ARG A 48 -4.23 -3.40 -7.84
N GLY A 49 -2.93 -3.45 -7.54
CA GLY A 49 -2.00 -2.35 -7.85
C GLY A 49 -2.43 -1.04 -7.18
N SER A 50 -3.05 -1.14 -6.00
CA SER A 50 -3.45 0.01 -5.19
C SER A 50 -2.21 0.74 -4.68
N PRO A 51 -2.24 2.08 -4.58
CA PRO A 51 -1.16 2.85 -3.95
C PRO A 51 -1.00 2.47 -2.47
N ILE A 52 0.25 2.36 -2.02
CA ILE A 52 0.66 2.07 -0.64
C ILE A 52 1.60 3.20 -0.22
N ALA A 53 1.39 3.83 0.93
CA ALA A 53 2.34 4.83 1.43
C ALA A 53 3.68 4.17 1.77
N ALA A 54 4.81 4.84 1.51
CA ALA A 54 6.14 4.28 1.77
C ALA A 54 6.31 3.87 3.24
N GLU A 55 5.80 4.67 4.16
CA GLU A 55 5.86 4.43 5.61
C GLU A 55 5.02 3.20 5.99
N GLU A 56 3.84 3.04 5.39
CA GLU A 56 2.99 1.85 5.56
C GLU A 56 3.69 0.61 5.02
N PHE A 57 4.28 0.69 3.82
CA PHE A 57 5.02 -0.41 3.22
C PHE A 57 6.20 -0.87 4.09
N LEU A 58 6.95 0.08 4.66
CA LEU A 58 8.09 -0.22 5.52
C LEU A 58 7.66 -0.78 6.88
N ARG A 59 6.60 -0.22 7.48
CA ARG A 59 6.00 -0.72 8.73
C ARG A 59 5.55 -2.16 8.59
N ASP A 60 4.93 -2.50 7.46
CA ASP A 60 4.36 -3.82 7.20
C ASP A 60 5.33 -4.77 6.46
N TRP A 61 6.63 -4.46 6.48
CA TRP A 61 7.66 -5.27 5.82
C TRP A 61 7.70 -6.72 6.35
N ILE A 62 7.73 -6.88 7.67
CA ILE A 62 7.60 -8.14 8.40
C ILE A 62 6.67 -7.88 9.58
N THR A 63 5.47 -8.45 9.55
CA THR A 63 4.47 -8.25 10.61
C THR A 63 4.43 -9.39 11.62
N SER A 64 4.97 -10.56 11.27
CA SER A 64 5.12 -11.67 12.21
C SER A 64 6.29 -12.59 11.83
N LYS A 65 6.78 -13.35 12.81
CA LYS A 65 7.82 -14.37 12.64
C LYS A 65 7.34 -15.70 13.24
N SER A 66 7.75 -16.81 12.63
CA SER A 66 7.57 -18.16 13.15
C SER A 66 8.87 -18.94 12.95
N GLY A 67 9.40 -19.57 14.00
CA GLY A 67 10.66 -20.31 13.96
C GLY A 67 11.83 -19.48 13.42
N GLY A 68 11.94 -18.20 13.80
CA GLY A 68 12.97 -17.27 13.33
C GLY A 68 12.80 -16.75 11.89
N ARG A 69 11.82 -17.25 11.13
CA ARG A 69 11.54 -16.84 9.74
C ARG A 69 10.35 -15.88 9.68
N ALA A 70 10.36 -14.97 8.71
CA ALA A 70 9.21 -14.09 8.47
C ALA A 70 8.01 -14.93 7.99
N SER A 71 6.88 -14.83 8.69
CA SER A 71 5.65 -15.57 8.39
C SER A 71 4.52 -14.69 7.84
N ALA A 72 4.63 -13.37 7.96
CA ALA A 72 3.74 -12.40 7.32
C ALA A 72 4.46 -11.08 6.94
N GLY A 73 3.76 -10.22 6.20
CA GLY A 73 4.26 -8.94 5.70
C GLY A 73 4.73 -8.99 4.24
N TYR A 74 5.08 -7.83 3.68
CA TYR A 74 5.49 -7.71 2.27
C TYR A 74 6.67 -8.59 1.88
N LYS A 75 7.58 -8.89 2.83
CA LYS A 75 8.69 -9.83 2.62
C LYS A 75 8.23 -11.22 2.19
N THR A 76 7.11 -11.69 2.72
CA THR A 76 6.55 -13.02 2.40
C THR A 76 5.75 -13.05 1.09
N LEU A 77 5.42 -11.87 0.56
CA LEU A 77 4.66 -11.70 -0.68
C LEU A 77 5.59 -11.46 -1.89
N ASP A 78 6.89 -11.47 -1.67
CA ASP A 78 7.88 -11.09 -2.65
C ASP A 78 7.90 -12.06 -3.83
N ARG A 79 7.84 -11.51 -5.04
CA ARG A 79 7.72 -12.28 -6.30
C ARG A 79 8.06 -11.38 -7.50
N PRO A 80 8.16 -11.95 -8.72
CA PRO A 80 8.40 -11.13 -9.91
C PRO A 80 7.29 -10.11 -10.14
N GLY A 81 7.69 -8.89 -10.48
CA GLY A 81 6.77 -7.82 -10.81
C GLY A 81 7.45 -6.50 -11.17
N CYS A 82 6.63 -5.55 -11.59
CA CYS A 82 7.01 -4.16 -11.79
C CYS A 82 6.43 -3.30 -10.67
N TYR A 83 6.99 -2.12 -10.46
CA TYR A 83 6.52 -1.16 -9.49
C TYR A 83 6.64 0.27 -10.00
N VAL A 84 5.81 1.15 -9.46
CA VAL A 84 5.84 2.59 -9.70
C VAL A 84 5.93 3.27 -8.33
N ILE A 85 6.92 4.15 -8.16
CA ILE A 85 7.11 4.99 -6.99
C ILE A 85 6.78 6.42 -7.40
N LEU A 86 5.89 7.06 -6.64
CA LEU A 86 5.34 8.38 -6.91
C LEU A 86 5.63 9.28 -5.70
N THR A 87 6.30 10.41 -5.90
CA THR A 87 6.53 11.39 -4.83
C THR A 87 5.61 12.59 -5.00
N ASN A 88 4.95 13.00 -3.91
CA ASN A 88 4.01 14.12 -3.87
C ASN A 88 3.08 14.16 -5.09
N PRO A 89 2.40 13.04 -5.44
CA PRO A 89 1.62 12.98 -6.67
C PRO A 89 0.58 14.09 -6.67
N LYS A 90 0.74 15.06 -7.58
CA LYS A 90 -0.26 16.10 -7.81
C LYS A 90 -1.58 15.39 -8.15
N ARG A 91 -2.68 15.80 -7.51
CA ARG A 91 -4.03 15.29 -7.81
C ARG A 91 -4.20 15.37 -9.33
N TRP A 92 -4.38 14.22 -9.97
CA TRP A 92 -4.40 14.01 -11.42
C TRP A 92 -5.06 15.19 -12.15
N SER A 93 -4.25 16.17 -12.57
CA SER A 93 -4.80 17.36 -13.23
C SER A 93 -4.87 17.03 -14.71
N LEU A 94 -6.06 17.13 -15.29
CA LEU A 94 -6.35 16.92 -16.72
C LEU A 94 -5.46 17.74 -17.68
N ARG A 95 -4.61 18.63 -17.17
CA ARG A 95 -3.80 19.59 -17.93
C ARG A 95 -2.27 19.41 -17.81
N ARG A 96 -1.74 18.43 -17.05
CA ARG A 96 -0.29 18.21 -16.96
C ARG A 96 0.11 16.80 -17.36
N ARG A 97 0.91 16.73 -18.43
CA ARG A 97 1.38 15.51 -19.12
C ARG A 97 2.56 14.81 -18.42
N ALA A 98 3.16 15.42 -17.40
CA ALA A 98 4.25 14.82 -16.65
C ALA A 98 3.80 14.57 -15.22
N HIS A 99 3.95 13.33 -14.75
CA HIS A 99 4.07 13.14 -13.32
C HIS A 99 5.49 13.56 -12.94
N ASP A 100 5.62 14.72 -12.30
CA ASP A 100 6.89 15.10 -11.67
C ASP A 100 7.20 14.04 -10.59
N ASN A 101 8.45 13.61 -10.49
CA ASN A 101 8.99 12.70 -9.47
C ASN A 101 8.38 11.28 -9.48
N VAL A 102 8.58 10.57 -10.59
CA VAL A 102 8.18 9.17 -10.76
C VAL A 102 9.35 8.29 -11.11
N TYR A 103 9.41 7.16 -10.43
CA TYR A 103 10.33 6.06 -10.75
C TYR A 103 9.56 4.78 -11.03
N VAL A 104 9.95 4.09 -12.10
CA VAL A 104 9.42 2.77 -12.49
C VAL A 104 10.56 1.78 -12.50
N GLY A 105 10.32 0.59 -11.98
CA GLY A 105 11.29 -0.50 -12.06
C GLY A 105 10.64 -1.86 -12.12
N GLN A 106 11.48 -2.87 -12.29
CA GLN A 106 11.12 -4.28 -12.25
C GLN A 106 12.12 -5.08 -11.42
N SER A 107 11.68 -6.23 -10.90
CA SER A 107 12.55 -7.19 -10.24
C SER A 107 11.89 -8.56 -10.15
N LEU A 108 12.73 -9.60 -10.04
CA LEU A 108 12.31 -10.93 -9.59
C LEU A 108 11.83 -10.96 -8.13
N ARG A 109 12.26 -9.97 -7.35
CA ARG A 109 11.92 -9.77 -5.93
C ARG A 109 11.40 -8.35 -5.73
N VAL A 110 10.21 -8.09 -6.26
CA VAL A 110 9.61 -6.75 -6.35
C VAL A 110 9.49 -6.03 -5.01
N CYS A 111 9.06 -6.70 -3.94
CA CYS A 111 8.91 -6.08 -2.62
C CYS A 111 10.26 -5.74 -2.02
N THR A 112 11.24 -6.65 -2.14
CA THR A 112 12.61 -6.39 -1.68
C THR A 112 13.23 -5.23 -2.44
N ARG A 113 13.03 -5.17 -3.76
CA ARG A 113 13.58 -4.08 -4.59
C ARG A 113 12.97 -2.74 -4.23
N VAL A 114 11.65 -2.66 -4.08
CA VAL A 114 10.97 -1.46 -3.56
C VAL A 114 11.59 -1.02 -2.23
N ARG A 115 11.72 -1.95 -1.26
CA ARG A 115 12.34 -1.63 0.02
C ARG A 115 13.75 -1.03 -0.14
N GLN A 116 14.57 -1.59 -1.03
CA GLN A 116 15.91 -1.06 -1.30
C GLN A 116 15.88 0.41 -1.75
N HIS A 117 14.93 0.80 -2.62
CA HIS A 117 14.75 2.21 -2.98
C HIS A 117 14.41 3.07 -1.77
N LEU A 118 13.44 2.63 -0.96
CA LEU A 118 12.97 3.39 0.21
C LEU A 118 14.00 3.45 1.35
N THR A 119 14.97 2.53 1.40
CA THR A 119 16.01 2.49 2.45
C THR A 119 17.40 2.85 1.92
N GLY A 120 17.52 3.50 0.76
CA GLY A 120 18.79 4.07 0.29
C GLY A 120 19.76 3.11 -0.42
N HIS A 121 19.31 1.91 -0.80
CA HIS A 121 20.09 0.90 -1.52
C HIS A 121 19.66 0.77 -2.99
N GLY A 122 18.89 1.73 -3.50
CA GLY A 122 18.36 1.77 -4.86
C GLY A 122 18.60 3.14 -5.52
N ASN A 123 17.59 3.63 -6.24
CA ASN A 123 17.55 4.99 -6.81
C ASN A 123 17.67 6.04 -5.69
N GLY A 124 18.69 6.90 -5.79
CA GLY A 124 19.02 7.90 -4.77
C GLY A 124 18.00 9.03 -4.66
N ASN A 125 17.35 9.43 -5.75
CA ASN A 125 16.32 10.48 -5.73
C ASN A 125 15.11 10.03 -4.92
N VAL A 126 14.63 8.80 -5.17
CA VAL A 126 13.56 8.20 -4.37
C VAL A 126 13.90 8.16 -2.88
N PHE A 127 15.13 7.78 -2.53
CA PHE A 127 15.55 7.77 -1.14
C PHE A 127 15.62 9.18 -0.54
N ALA A 128 16.09 10.16 -1.31
CA ALA A 128 16.15 11.55 -0.88
C ALA A 128 14.74 12.07 -0.55
N ASP A 129 13.74 11.80 -1.38
CA ASP A 129 12.35 12.17 -1.14
C ASP A 129 11.81 11.57 0.17
N VAL A 130 12.02 10.27 0.39
CA VAL A 130 11.62 9.60 1.63
C VAL A 130 12.32 10.23 2.84
N ARG A 131 13.63 10.48 2.74
CA ARG A 131 14.43 11.08 3.83
C ARG A 131 13.99 12.52 4.13
N ASN A 132 13.56 13.26 3.11
CA ASN A 132 13.08 14.63 3.25
C ASN A 132 11.65 14.73 3.82
N GLY A 133 10.96 13.59 3.99
CA GLY A 133 9.59 13.53 4.50
C GLY A 133 8.53 13.81 3.44
N ASP A 134 8.86 13.69 2.16
CA ASP A 134 7.88 13.82 1.08
C ASP A 134 6.86 12.68 1.10
N ARG A 135 5.66 12.92 0.57
CA ARG A 135 4.62 11.89 0.49
C ARG A 135 4.92 10.92 -0.65
N VAL A 136 5.56 9.80 -0.32
CA VAL A 136 5.93 8.77 -1.30
C VAL A 136 4.93 7.62 -1.30
N PHE A 137 4.49 7.22 -2.48
CA PHE A 137 3.57 6.10 -2.68
C PHE A 137 4.16 5.06 -3.64
N VAL A 138 3.92 3.79 -3.35
CA VAL A 138 4.33 2.65 -4.18
C VAL A 138 3.09 1.96 -4.74
N ARG A 139 3.12 1.63 -6.03
CA ARG A 139 2.18 0.73 -6.69
C ARG A 139 2.93 -0.49 -7.17
N ILE A 140 2.46 -1.69 -6.82
CA ILE A 140 3.11 -2.95 -7.21
C ILE A 140 2.22 -3.71 -8.20
N PHE A 141 2.82 -4.19 -9.28
CA PHE A 141 2.17 -4.93 -10.36
C PHE A 141 2.89 -6.28 -10.53
N CYS A 142 2.39 -7.33 -9.86
CA CYS A 142 2.96 -8.66 -10.01
C CYS A 142 2.71 -9.22 -11.41
N CYS A 143 3.71 -9.87 -11.99
CA CYS A 143 3.60 -10.53 -13.28
C CYS A 143 4.53 -11.75 -13.38
N ARG A 144 4.37 -12.55 -14.44
CA ARG A 144 5.35 -13.60 -14.75
C ARG A 144 6.69 -12.95 -15.14
N HIS A 145 7.80 -13.64 -14.85
CA HIS A 145 9.14 -13.21 -15.22
C HIS A 145 9.23 -12.83 -16.71
N SER A 146 8.66 -13.65 -17.60
CA SER A 146 8.67 -13.40 -19.05
C SER A 146 8.03 -12.07 -19.48
N ARG A 147 7.19 -11.45 -18.64
CA ARG A 147 6.51 -10.18 -18.95
C ARG A 147 7.13 -8.96 -18.29
N LEU A 148 8.22 -9.10 -17.53
CA LEU A 148 8.77 -7.98 -16.76
C LEU A 148 9.16 -6.81 -17.66
N ASN A 149 9.93 -7.08 -18.72
CA ASN A 149 10.39 -6.04 -19.64
C ASN A 149 9.22 -5.35 -20.39
N GLU A 150 8.23 -6.13 -20.82
CA GLU A 150 7.04 -5.60 -21.49
C GLU A 150 6.24 -4.68 -20.55
N LEU A 151 5.98 -5.14 -19.32
CA LEU A 151 5.21 -4.37 -18.34
C LEU A 151 5.97 -3.13 -17.86
N GLU A 152 7.28 -3.22 -17.63
CA GLU A 152 8.12 -2.09 -17.24
C GLU A 152 8.06 -0.99 -18.30
N ARG A 153 8.32 -1.32 -19.58
CA ARG A 153 8.26 -0.35 -20.69
C ARG A 153 6.91 0.33 -20.78
N ARG A 154 5.82 -0.45 -20.65
CA ARG A 154 4.45 0.08 -20.65
C ARG A 154 4.20 1.05 -19.51
N LEU A 155 4.74 0.76 -18.32
CA LEU A 155 4.60 1.64 -17.16
C LEU A 155 5.47 2.89 -17.31
N ILE A 156 6.71 2.77 -17.76
CA ILE A 156 7.58 3.93 -18.05
C ILE A 156 6.90 4.89 -19.02
N ALA A 157 6.36 4.37 -20.13
CA ALA A 157 5.63 5.17 -21.11
C ALA A 157 4.35 5.80 -20.51
N ARG A 158 3.55 5.01 -19.79
CA ARG A 158 2.29 5.50 -19.18
C ARG A 158 2.51 6.62 -18.18
N TYR A 159 3.61 6.58 -17.42
CA TYR A 159 3.91 7.54 -16.36
C TYR A 159 4.90 8.63 -16.79
N HIS A 160 5.37 8.63 -18.05
CA HIS A 160 6.41 9.54 -18.53
C HIS A 160 7.67 9.52 -17.64
N ALA A 161 8.05 8.34 -17.13
CA ALA A 161 9.07 8.23 -16.08
C ALA A 161 10.49 8.62 -16.55
N ILE A 162 10.73 8.60 -17.87
CA ILE A 162 11.98 9.09 -18.50
C ILE A 162 12.19 10.58 -18.28
N GLU A 163 11.11 11.35 -18.32
CA GLU A 163 11.13 12.79 -18.06
C GLU A 163 11.26 13.08 -16.55
N SER A 164 11.52 12.05 -15.73
CA SER A 164 11.60 12.10 -14.28
C SER A 164 12.79 11.27 -13.75
N TYR A 165 12.58 10.24 -12.91
CA TYR A 165 13.66 9.54 -12.22
C TYR A 165 14.22 8.32 -12.97
N ASN A 166 13.66 7.94 -14.12
CA ASN A 166 14.21 6.85 -14.93
C ASN A 166 15.19 7.38 -15.98
N ASP A 167 16.41 6.84 -15.98
CA ASP A 167 17.42 7.19 -17.01
C ASP A 167 17.33 6.35 -18.29
N THR A 168 16.46 5.33 -18.34
CA THR A 168 16.37 4.38 -19.46
C THR A 168 14.92 3.98 -19.74
N LEU A 169 14.61 3.62 -21.00
CA LEU A 169 13.31 3.12 -21.44
C LEU A 169 12.90 1.76 -20.85
N GLY A 170 13.72 1.19 -19.95
CA GLY A 170 13.51 -0.13 -19.37
C GLY A 170 14.01 -1.27 -20.26
N GLY A 171 13.78 -2.50 -19.82
CA GLY A 171 14.28 -3.71 -20.48
C GLY A 171 15.65 -4.17 -19.98
N SER A 172 15.96 -3.89 -18.71
CA SER A 172 17.20 -4.36 -18.08
C SER A 172 17.34 -5.89 -18.18
N ALA A 173 18.53 -6.37 -18.53
CA ALA A 173 18.87 -7.78 -18.35
C ALA A 173 18.89 -8.09 -16.84
N ARG A 174 18.07 -9.07 -16.42
CA ARG A 174 17.91 -9.67 -15.07
C ARG A 174 18.38 -8.81 -13.88
N ARG A 175 17.43 -8.26 -13.11
CA ARG A 175 17.67 -7.62 -11.79
C ARG A 175 16.71 -8.15 -10.71
#